data_AF-A0A965FB68-F1
#
_entry.id   AF-A0A965FB68-F1
#
_cell.length_a   1.000
_cell.length_b   1.000
_cell.length_c   1.000
_cell.angle_alpha   90.00
_cell.angle_beta   90.00
_cell.angle_gamma   90.00
#
_symmetry.space_group_name_H-M   'P 1'
#
loop_
_entity.id
_entity.type
_entity.pdbx_description
1 polymer ?
#
loop_
_entity_poly.entity_id
_entity_poly.type
_entity_poly.pdbx_seq_one_letter_code
_entity_poly.pdbx_strand_id
1 'polypeptide(L)' 'MWNEPYLETCCRSALHRLTLVGPHGRPEGLKDGPCLLRLSGMALARQRADGRFEITDAGRARHAAEILKRPAA' A
#
# COMPACT_ATOMS: atom_id res chain seq x y z
N MET A 1 -2.67 14.37 14.75
CA MET A 1 -3.83 13.48 14.97
C MET A 1 -4.49 13.30 13.62
N TRP A 2 -4.21 12.22 12.89
CA TRP A 2 -4.70 12.04 11.50
C TRP A 2 -5.96 11.19 11.50
N ASN A 3 -7.11 11.85 11.37
CA ASN A 3 -8.42 11.26 11.13
C ASN A 3 -8.76 11.42 9.64
N GLU A 4 -8.00 10.78 8.75
CA GLU A 4 -8.39 10.73 7.35
C GLU A 4 -8.80 9.30 7.01
N PRO A 5 -10.12 9.03 6.90
CA PRO A 5 -10.61 7.70 6.52
C PRO A 5 -10.17 7.29 5.11
N TYR A 6 -9.67 8.24 4.31
CA TYR A 6 -9.31 8.07 2.90
C TYR A 6 -7.80 8.14 2.66
N LEU A 7 -7.30 7.25 1.81
CA LEU A 7 -5.97 7.39 1.25
C LEU A 7 -5.93 8.53 0.23
N GLU A 8 -4.94 9.42 0.33
CA GLU A 8 -4.64 10.36 -0.75
C GLU A 8 -4.42 9.63 -2.09
N THR A 9 -4.68 10.31 -3.21
CA THR A 9 -4.52 9.74 -4.56
C THR A 9 -3.14 9.14 -4.82
N CYS A 10 -2.08 9.73 -4.23
CA CYS A 10 -0.72 9.22 -4.33
C CYS A 10 -0.53 7.88 -3.58
N CYS A 11 -1.16 7.73 -2.40
CA CYS A 11 -1.12 6.49 -1.62
C CYS A 11 -1.96 5.38 -2.26
N ARG A 12 -3.10 5.72 -2.86
CA ARG A 12 -3.89 4.74 -3.64
C ARG A 12 -3.08 4.18 -4.81
N SER A 13 -2.37 5.04 -5.54
CA SER A 13 -1.49 4.63 -6.62
C SER A 13 -0.34 3.73 -6.13
N ALA A 14 0.29 4.06 -5.01
CA ALA A 14 1.34 3.23 -4.40
C ALA A 14 0.80 1.86 -3.96
N LEU A 15 -0.37 1.82 -3.31
CA LEU A 15 -1.02 0.59 -2.88
C LEU A 15 -1.37 -0.32 -4.08
N HIS A 16 -1.89 0.26 -5.17
CA HIS A 16 -2.13 -0.50 -6.39
C HIS A 16 -0.83 -1.07 -6.97
N ARG A 17 0.26 -0.29 -7.01
CA ARG A 17 1.56 -0.79 -7.50
C ARG A 17 2.07 -1.98 -6.68
N LEU A 18 1.85 -2.02 -5.37
CA LEU A 18 2.23 -3.19 -4.56
C LEU A 18 1.48 -4.47 -4.98
N THR A 19 0.22 -4.36 -5.44
CA THR A 19 -0.52 -5.50 -6.00
C THR A 19 0.06 -6.00 -7.32
N LEU A 20 0.64 -5.12 -8.14
CA LEU A 20 1.21 -5.45 -9.44
C LEU A 20 2.60 -6.09 -9.33
N VAL A 21 3.43 -5.61 -8.40
CA VAL A 21 4.80 -6.11 -8.20
C VAL A 21 4.80 -7.51 -7.54
N GLY A 22 3.77 -7.82 -6.76
CA GLY A 22 3.61 -9.13 -6.15
C GLY A 22 4.81 -9.53 -5.26
N PRO A 23 5.27 -10.80 -5.31
CA PRO A 23 6.29 -11.32 -4.39
C PRO A 23 7.68 -10.71 -4.58
N HIS A 24 7.95 -10.05 -5.71
CA HIS A 24 9.23 -9.37 -5.94
C HIS A 24 9.44 -8.17 -5.02
N GLY A 25 8.35 -7.58 -4.49
CA GLY A 25 8.39 -6.39 -3.65
C GLY A 25 8.86 -5.13 -4.37
N ARG A 26 8.37 -3.98 -3.91
CA ARG A 26 8.72 -2.68 -4.49
C ARG A 26 9.95 -2.09 -3.80
N PRO A 27 11.01 -1.71 -4.52
CA PRO A 27 12.23 -1.20 -3.89
C PRO A 27 11.99 0.19 -3.26
N GLU A 28 12.79 0.49 -2.24
CA GLU A 28 12.91 1.84 -1.69
C GLU A 28 13.60 2.81 -2.67
N GLY A 29 13.62 4.11 -2.35
CA GLY A 29 14.28 5.14 -3.17
C GLY A 29 13.52 5.58 -4.42
N LEU A 30 12.39 4.95 -4.74
CA LEU A 30 11.48 5.43 -5.79
C LEU A 30 10.68 6.65 -5.32
N LYS A 31 10.14 7.41 -6.28
CA LYS A 31 9.34 8.64 -6.02
C LYS A 31 8.18 8.42 -5.06
N ASP A 32 7.67 7.20 -4.93
CA ASP A 32 6.59 6.85 -4.01
C ASP A 32 7.04 6.30 -2.65
N GLY A 33 8.33 6.34 -2.34
CA GLY A 33 8.88 5.98 -1.03
C GLY A 33 8.13 6.59 0.16
N PRO A 34 7.84 7.91 0.18
CA PRO A 34 7.04 8.51 1.25
C PRO A 34 5.62 7.94 1.36
N CYS A 35 5.02 7.47 0.26
CA CYS A 35 3.73 6.79 0.29
C CYS A 35 3.86 5.37 0.85
N LEU A 36 4.92 4.64 0.50
CA LEU A 36 5.19 3.29 1.00
C LEU A 36 5.43 3.28 2.53
N LEU A 37 6.15 4.27 3.04
CA LEU A 37 6.34 4.46 4.48
C LEU A 37 5.03 4.78 5.19
N ARG A 38 4.20 5.67 4.63
CA ARG A 38 2.86 5.97 5.18
C ARG A 38 1.96 4.73 5.21
N LEU A 39 1.89 3.99 4.10
CA LEU A 39 1.14 2.73 4.03
C LEU A 39 1.66 1.71 5.04
N SER A 40 2.96 1.67 5.29
CA SER A 40 3.55 0.81 6.31
C SER A 40 3.16 1.23 7.73
N GLY A 41 3.14 2.53 8.01
CA GLY A 41 2.61 3.07 9.27
C GLY A 41 1.12 2.76 9.50
N MET A 42 0.37 2.49 8.44
CA MET A 42 -1.04 2.05 8.49
C MET A 42 -1.21 0.52 8.44
N ALA A 43 -0.12 -0.25 8.49
CA ALA A 43 -0.12 -1.71 8.33
C ALA A 43 -0.71 -2.22 7.00
N LEU A 44 -0.78 -1.37 5.96
CA LEU A 44 -1.24 -1.73 4.61
C LEU A 44 -0.10 -2.23 3.71
N ALA A 45 1.14 -1.92 4.09
CA ALA A 45 2.35 -2.44 3.48
C ALA A 45 3.34 -2.86 4.59
N ARG A 46 4.34 -3.66 4.24
CA ARG A 46 5.45 -4.00 5.13
C ARG A 46 6.76 -3.89 4.38
N GLN A 47 7.77 -3.28 5.01
CA GLN A 47 9.14 -3.36 4.53
C GLN A 47 9.77 -4.70 4.96
N ARG A 48 10.32 -5.42 3.99
CA ARG A 48 11.04 -6.68 4.17
C ARG A 48 12.49 -6.41 4.60
N ALA A 49 13.17 -7.47 5.04
CA ALA A 49 14.58 -7.41 5.43
C ALA A 49 15.52 -6.97 4.28
N ASP A 50 15.11 -7.15 3.02
CA ASP A 50 15.85 -6.70 1.83
C ASP A 50 15.53 -5.25 1.42
N GLY A 51 14.82 -4.50 2.29
CA GLY A 51 14.44 -3.11 2.07
C GLY A 51 13.24 -2.92 1.13
N ARG A 52 12.70 -4.00 0.53
CA ARG A 52 11.56 -3.92 -0.39
C ARG A 52 10.23 -3.92 0.35
N PHE A 53 9.22 -3.27 -0.23
CA PHE A 53 7.87 -3.22 0.30
C PHE A 53 6.98 -4.28 -0.33
N GLU A 54 6.20 -4.97 0.49
CA GLU A 54 5.14 -5.89 0.06
C GLU A 54 3.78 -5.45 0.61
N ILE A 55 2.70 -5.83 -0.07
CA ILE A 55 1.33 -5.58 0.41
C ILE A 55 0.95 -6.58 1.50
N THR A 56 0.32 -6.10 2.56
CA THR A 56 -0.25 -6.95 3.62
C THR A 56 -1.67 -7.38 3.26
N ASP A 57 -2.26 -8.31 4.01
CA ASP A 57 -3.67 -8.68 3.83
C ASP A 57 -4.63 -7.51 4.07
N ALA A 58 -4.33 -6.68 5.08
CA ALA A 58 -5.07 -5.43 5.31
C ALA A 58 -4.95 -4.47 4.10
N GLY A 59 -3.76 -4.38 3.50
CA GLY A 59 -3.53 -3.65 2.26
C GLY A 59 -4.36 -4.18 1.10
N ARG A 60 -4.46 -5.51 0.95
CA ARG A 60 -5.29 -6.16 -0.08
C ARG A 60 -6.77 -5.87 0.11
N ALA A 61 -7.27 -5.96 1.34
CA ALA A 61 -8.65 -5.64 1.66
C ALA A 61 -8.97 -4.16 1.36
N ARG A 62 -8.09 -3.24 1.77
CA ARG A 62 -8.21 -1.81 1.47
C ARG A 62 -8.16 -1.53 -0.04
N HIS A 63 -7.27 -2.20 -0.78
CA HIS A 63 -7.18 -2.10 -2.23
C HIS A 63 -8.47 -2.56 -2.91
N ALA A 64 -9.04 -3.69 -2.47
CA ALA A 64 -10.29 -4.20 -3.01
C ALA A 64 -11.45 -3.22 -2.80
N ALA A 65 -11.57 -2.64 -1.60
CA ALA A 65 -12.64 -1.71 -1.25
C ALA A 65 -12.51 -0.34 -1.95
N GLU A 66 -11.32 0.27 -1.93
CA GLU A 66 -11.15 1.67 -2.37
C GLU A 66 -10.71 1.84 -3.81
N ILE A 67 -10.01 0.86 -4.38
CA ILE A 67 -9.42 0.97 -5.72
C ILE A 67 -10.22 0.13 -6.71
N LEU A 68 -10.51 -1.13 -6.37
CA LEU A 68 -11.33 -1.99 -7.23
C LEU A 68 -12.83 -1.77 -7.04
N LYS A 69 -13.25 -1.10 -5.95
CA LYS A 69 -14.66 -0.92 -5.56
C LYS A 69 -15.44 -2.24 -5.50
N ARG A 70 -14.79 -3.31 -5.03
CA ARG A 70 -15.46 -4.59 -4.80
C ARG A 70 -16.22 -4.53 -3.47
N PRO A 71 -17.50 -4.95 -3.43
CA PRO A 71 -18.21 -5.10 -2.17
C PRO A 71 -17.51 -6.16 -1.29
N ALA A 72 -17.51 -5.93 0.02
CA ALA A 72 -17.16 -6.99 0.97
C ALA A 72 -18.17 -8.13 0.80
N ALA A 73 -17.65 -9.37 0.65
CA ALA A 73 -18.46 -10.57 0.55
C ALA A 73 -19.10 -10.94 1.89
#